data_AF-A0A2N9N0Z7-F1
#
_entry.id   AF-A0A2N9N0Z7-F1
#
_cell.length_a   1.000
_cell.length_b   1.000
_cell.length_c   1.000
_cell.angle_alpha   90.00
_cell.angle_beta   90.00
_cell.angle_gamma   90.00
#
_symmetry.space_group_name_H-M   'P 1'
#
loop_
_entity.id
_entity.type
_entity.pdbx_description
1 polymer ?
#
loop_
_entity_poly.entity_id
_entity_poly.type
_entity_poly.pdbx_seq_one_letter_code
_entity_poly.pdbx_strand_id
1 'polypeptide(L)' 'MLTNFHLPKTSLLLLVSAFAGRELTLEAYRHAVEARYRFYFYGDCMLII' A
#
# COMPACT_ATOMS: atom_id res chain seq x y z
N MET A 1 -7.06 -7.81 -5.23
CA MET A 1 -7.62 -6.49 -4.86
C MET A 1 -6.79 -5.38 -5.52
N LEU A 2 -7.43 -4.46 -6.25
CA LEU A 2 -6.77 -3.27 -6.80
C LEU A 2 -7.08 -2.06 -5.90
N THR A 3 -6.06 -1.33 -5.45
CA THR A 3 -6.23 -0.21 -4.53
C THR A 3 -5.07 0.79 -4.64
N ASN A 4 -5.19 1.98 -4.05
CA ASN A 4 -4.12 2.99 -4.09
C ASN A 4 -3.04 2.72 -3.04
N PHE A 5 -1.92 3.45 -3.08
CA PHE A 5 -1.02 3.55 -1.92
C PHE A 5 -1.57 4.55 -0.90
N HIS A 6 -1.79 4.09 0.32
CA HIS A 6 -2.44 4.83 1.41
C HIS A 6 -1.42 5.35 2.42
N LEU A 7 -1.69 6.47 3.08
CA LEU A 7 -0.76 6.96 4.10
C LEU A 7 -0.69 6.03 5.33
N PRO A 8 0.45 6.05 6.05
CA PRO A 8 0.58 5.35 7.33
C PRO A 8 -0.53 5.76 8.30
N LYS A 9 -0.99 4.82 9.13
CA LYS A 9 -2.04 5.02 10.16
C LYS A 9 -3.45 5.32 9.62
N THR A 10 -3.76 4.89 8.41
CA THR A 10 -5.12 4.92 7.87
C THR A 10 -5.85 3.59 8.07
N SER A 11 -7.17 3.61 8.17
CA SER A 11 -7.99 2.39 8.22
C SER A 11 -7.88 1.54 6.94
N LEU A 12 -7.58 2.17 5.80
CA LEU A 12 -7.35 1.48 4.53
C LEU A 12 -6.05 0.69 4.52
N LEU A 13 -5.00 1.17 5.21
CA LEU A 13 -3.77 0.38 5.39
C LEU A 13 -4.02 -0.87 6.24
N LEU A 14 -4.91 -0.80 7.25
CA LEU A 14 -5.36 -1.96 8.02
C LEU A 14 -6.10 -2.97 7.13
N LEU A 15 -7.00 -2.49 6.25
CA LEU A 15 -7.71 -3.33 5.29
C LEU A 15 -6.74 -4.05 4.34
N VAL A 16 -5.81 -3.31 3.73
CA VAL A 16 -4.76 -3.88 2.87
C VAL A 16 -3.94 -4.93 3.61
N SER A 17 -3.55 -4.65 4.86
CA SER A 17 -2.81 -5.59 5.70
C SER A 17 -3.60 -6.85 6.04
N ALA A 18 -4.92 -6.76 6.14
CA ALA A 18 -5.79 -7.93 6.34
C ALA A 18 -5.90 -8.82 5.10
N PHE A 19 -5.76 -8.24 3.89
CA PHE A 19 -5.78 -9.00 2.64
C PHE A 19 -4.41 -9.59 2.25
N ALA A 20 -3.34 -8.79 2.37
CA ALA A 20 -2.00 -9.18 1.91
C ALA A 20 -1.08 -9.69 3.03
N GLY A 21 -1.49 -9.57 4.29
CA GLY A 21 -0.63 -9.79 5.45
C GLY A 21 0.23 -8.56 5.77
N ARG A 22 0.57 -8.39 7.05
CA ARG A 22 1.25 -7.19 7.55
C ARG A 22 2.68 -7.04 7.01
N GLU A 23 3.45 -8.12 7.00
CA GLU A 23 4.86 -8.09 6.60
C GLU A 23 5.01 -7.75 5.12
N LEU A 24 4.28 -8.46 4.26
CA LEU A 24 4.26 -8.21 2.82
C LEU A 24 3.78 -6.79 2.49
N THR A 25 2.77 -6.31 3.20
CA THR A 25 2.30 -4.91 3.04
C THR A 25 3.41 -3.92 3.39
N LEU A 26 4.08 -4.09 4.53
CA LEU A 26 5.15 -3.17 4.94
C LEU A 26 6.35 -3.20 3.99
N GLU A 27 6.72 -4.38 3.49
CA GLU A 27 7.79 -4.52 2.51
C GLU A 27 7.46 -3.83 1.19
N ALA A 28 6.24 -4.04 0.66
CA ALA A 28 5.79 -3.38 -0.55
C ALA A 28 5.74 -1.85 -0.41
N TYR A 29 5.35 -1.35 0.77
CA TYR A 29 5.38 0.08 1.08
C TYR A 29 6.80 0.63 1.14
N ARG A 30 7.74 -0.08 1.75
CA ARG A 30 9.16 0.31 1.77
C ARG A 30 9.72 0.40 0.35
N HIS A 31 9.42 -0.60 -0.48
CA HIS A 31 9.80 -0.58 -1.89
C HIS A 31 9.20 0.61 -2.65
N ALA A 32 7.90 0.88 -2.46
CA ALA A 32 7.21 2.00 -3.08
C ALA A 32 7.82 3.37 -2.70
N VAL A 33 8.26 3.52 -1.44
CA VAL A 33 8.97 4.72 -0.98
C VAL A 33 10.35 4.83 -1.64
N GLU A 34 11.14 3.75 -1.64
CA GLU A 34 12.48 3.72 -2.26
C GLU A 34 12.42 4.02 -3.77
N ALA A 35 11.40 3.49 -4.44
CA ALA A 35 11.15 3.71 -5.87
C ALA A 35 10.37 4.99 -6.18
N ARG A 36 10.08 5.83 -5.17
CA ARG A 36 9.39 7.13 -5.30
C ARG A 36 8.03 7.07 -5.98
N TYR A 37 7.24 6.05 -5.67
CA TYR A 37 5.84 5.96 -6.09
C TYR A 37 5.06 7.15 -5.53
N ARG A 38 4.03 7.57 -6.25
CA ARG A 38 3.11 8.61 -5.81
C ARG A 38 2.04 7.97 -4.93
N PHE A 39 1.84 8.51 -3.74
CA PHE A 39 0.83 8.03 -2.81
C PHE A 39 -0.47 8.85 -2.98
N TYR A 40 -1.56 8.39 -2.37
CA TYR A 40 -2.87 9.06 -2.30
C TYR A 40 -3.76 8.90 -3.56
N PHE A 41 -4.87 9.64 -3.60
CA PHE A 41 -5.97 9.46 -4.58
C PHE A 41 -5.56 9.55 -6.06
N TYR A 42 -4.56 10.37 -6.38
CA TYR A 42 -4.03 10.54 -7.75
C TYR A 42 -2.64 9.92 -7.91
N GLY A 43 -2.27 9.05 -6.97
CA GLY A 43 -1.00 8.35 -6.97
C GLY A 43 -1.03 7.10 -7.83
N ASP A 44 -0.02 6.27 -7.62
CA ASP A 44 0.09 4.97 -8.25
C ASP A 44 -0.73 3.93 -7.46
N CYS A 45 -1.01 2.80 -8.10
CA CYS A 45 -1.86 1.74 -7.55
C CYS A 45 -1.05 0.51 -7.16
N MET A 46 -1.62 -0.26 -6.24
CA MET A 46 -1.17 -1.57 -5.79
C MET A 46 -2.20 -2.63 -6.22
N LEU A 47 -1.71 -3.72 -6.80
CA LEU A 47 -2.50 -4.91 -7.10
C LEU A 47 -2.06 -6.05 -6.16
N ILE A 48 -3.01 -6.62 -5.42
CA ILE A 48 -2.82 -7.74 -4.50
C ILE A 48 -3.46 -8.99 -5.14
N ILE A 49 -2.70 -10.06 -5.31
CA ILE A 49 -3.12 -11.33 -5.93
C ILE A 49 -2.74 -12.52 -5.06
#